data_AF-A0A5C0ZV94-F1
#
_entry.id   AF-A0A5C0ZV94-F1
#
_cell.length_a   1.000
_cell.length_b   1.000
_cell.length_c   1.000
_cell.angle_alpha   90.00
_cell.angle_beta   90.00
_cell.angle_gamma   90.00
#
_symmetry.space_group_name_H-M   'P 1'
#
loop_
_entity.id
_entity.type
_entity.pdbx_description
1 polymer ?
#
loop_
_entity_poly.entity_id
_entity_poly.type
_entity_poly.pdbx_seq_one_letter_code
_entity_poly.pdbx_strand_id
1 'polypeptide(L)'
;MKNKKSNEHQVIKVLKDYNAGKSGLELYEKYGVYGTNIFELRQKYKNLGMDILVELVNLNEENGKLKTMYTDLYVQYRKLKDLLKEDF
;
A
#
# COMPACT_ATOMS: atom_id res chain seq x y z
N MET A 1 2.40 -5.14 15.74
CA MET A 1 2.58 -3.98 14.84
C MET A 1 1.70 -4.18 13.62
N LYS A 2 0.49 -3.59 13.59
CA LYS A 2 -0.48 -3.80 12.49
C LYS A 2 0.05 -3.17 11.20
N ASN A 3 0.48 -4.04 10.28
CA ASN A 3 0.81 -3.86 8.86
C ASN A 3 0.71 -2.44 8.29
N LYS A 4 1.85 -1.73 8.19
CA LYS A 4 1.99 -0.43 7.50
C LYS A 4 1.42 -0.42 6.08
N LYS A 5 1.52 -1.54 5.33
CA LYS A 5 1.04 -1.68 3.94
C LYS A 5 -0.49 -1.61 3.79
N SER A 6 -1.25 -2.04 4.81
CA SER A 6 -2.73 -1.96 4.77
C SER A 6 -3.23 -0.52 4.95
N ASN A 7 -2.39 0.39 5.44
CA ASN A 7 -2.78 1.73 5.83
C ASN A 7 -2.82 2.69 4.63
N GLU A 8 -1.97 2.50 3.62
CA GLU A 8 -1.88 3.44 2.48
C GLU A 8 -3.13 3.42 1.59
N HIS A 9 -3.65 2.23 1.27
CA HIS A 9 -4.93 2.10 0.55
C HIS A 9 -6.10 2.72 1.33
N GLN A 10 -6.08 2.60 2.66
CA GLN A 10 -7.11 3.14 3.53
C GLN A 10 -7.02 4.67 3.57
N VAL A 11 -5.81 5.23 3.67
CA VAL A 11 -5.56 6.68 3.60
C VAL A 11 -6.10 7.28 2.30
N ILE A 12 -5.90 6.62 1.15
CA ILE A 12 -6.37 7.15 -0.13
C ILE A 12 -7.89 7.08 -0.25
N LYS A 13 -8.52 6.01 0.26
CA LYS A 13 -9.99 5.93 0.34
C LYS A 13 -10.57 7.03 1.23
N VAL A 14 -9.95 7.29 2.38
CA VAL A 14 -10.35 8.37 3.30
C VAL A 14 -10.21 9.74 2.64
N LEU A 15 -9.08 10.02 1.99
CA LEU A 15 -8.86 11.28 1.27
C LEU A 15 -9.81 11.46 0.08
N LYS A 16 -10.14 10.38 -0.64
CA LYS A 16 -11.12 10.40 -1.74
C LYS A 16 -12.52 10.77 -1.25
N ASP A 17 -12.98 10.08 -0.20
CA ASP A 17 -14.30 10.31 0.38
C ASP A 17 -14.40 11.70 1.03
N TYR A 18 -13.32 12.19 1.63
CA TYR A 18 -13.23 13.56 2.15
C TYR A 18 -13.29 14.61 1.02
N ASN A 19 -12.51 14.43 -0.06
CA ASN A 19 -12.53 15.33 -1.22
C ASN A 19 -13.89 15.32 -1.95
N ALA A 20 -14.66 14.23 -1.83
CA ALA A 20 -16.04 14.13 -2.30
C ALA A 20 -17.05 14.84 -1.40
N GLY A 21 -16.61 15.47 -0.30
CA GLY A 21 -17.45 16.30 0.57
C GLY A 21 -18.07 15.56 1.77
N LYS A 22 -17.62 14.33 2.09
CA LYS A 22 -18.13 13.62 3.27
C LYS A 22 -17.69 14.29 4.57
N SER A 23 -18.60 14.28 5.54
CA SER A 23 -18.35 14.80 6.88
C SER A 23 -17.35 13.93 7.64
N GLY A 24 -16.66 14.52 8.62
CA GLY A 24 -15.73 13.78 9.48
C GLY A 24 -16.40 12.64 10.25
N LEU A 25 -17.71 12.75 10.54
CA LEU A 25 -18.47 11.74 11.27
C LEU A 25 -18.73 10.50 10.39
N GLU A 26 -19.10 10.70 9.12
CA GLU A 26 -19.25 9.60 8.15
C GLU A 26 -17.93 8.89 7.86
N LEU A 27 -16.82 9.65 7.82
CA LEU A 27 -15.48 9.09 7.64
C LEU A 27 -15.03 8.30 8.87
N TYR A 28 -15.41 8.75 10.07
CA TYR A 28 -15.16 8.04 11.31
C TYR A 28 -15.95 6.72 11.37
N GLU A 29 -17.25 6.73 11.05
CA GLU A 29 -18.08 5.52 11.03
C GLU A 29 -17.57 4.50 10.01
N LYS A 30 -17.14 4.97 8.84
CA LYS A 30 -16.74 4.08 7.73
C LYS A 30 -15.30 3.56 7.86
N TYR A 31 -14.38 4.37 8.40
CA TYR A 31 -12.94 4.07 8.38
C TYR A 31 -12.27 4.11 9.75
N GLY A 32 -12.96 4.55 10.80
CA GLY A 32 -12.40 4.70 12.16
C GLY A 32 -11.40 5.85 12.28
N VAL A 33 -11.46 6.85 11.40
CA VAL A 33 -10.47 7.95 11.33
C VAL A 33 -11.12 9.27 11.80
N TYR A 34 -10.51 9.90 12.80
CA TYR A 34 -10.96 11.21 13.31
C TYR A 34 -10.54 12.36 12.39
N GLY A 35 -11.28 13.49 12.46
CA GLY A 35 -11.05 14.69 11.64
C GLY A 35 -9.64 15.27 11.71
N THR A 36 -8.97 15.20 12.86
CA THR A 36 -7.57 15.63 13.05
C THR A 36 -6.60 14.83 12.19
N ASN A 37 -6.77 13.51 12.12
CA ASN A 37 -5.96 12.64 11.28
C ASN A 37 -6.17 12.94 9.78
N ILE A 38 -7.38 13.35 9.37
CA ILE A 38 -7.66 13.69 7.96
C ILE A 38 -6.91 14.95 7.54
N PHE A 39 -6.85 15.97 8.40
CA PHE A 39 -6.11 17.19 8.12
C PHE A 39 -4.60 16.92 7.95
N GLU A 40 -4.01 16.11 8.83
CA GLU A 40 -2.60 15.70 8.72
C GLU A 40 -2.32 14.91 7.45
N LEU A 41 -3.20 13.98 7.08
CA LEU A 41 -3.11 13.24 5.82
C LEU A 41 -3.19 14.19 4.63
N ARG A 42 -4.13 15.14 4.65
CA ARG A 42 -4.28 16.12 3.56
C ARG A 42 -3.03 16.99 3.42
N GLN A 43 -2.41 17.40 4.52
CA GLN A 43 -1.15 18.16 4.48
C GLN A 43 0.01 17.32 3.93
N LYS A 44 0.08 16.04 4.31
CA LYS A 44 1.12 15.13 3.82
C LYS A 44 1.01 14.83 2.32
N TYR A 45 -0.22 14.76 1.80
CA TYR A 45 -0.49 14.43 0.40
C TYR A 45 -0.97 15.63 -0.45
N LYS A 46 -0.89 16.86 0.09
CA LYS A 46 -1.42 18.10 -0.54
C LYS A 46 -0.86 18.37 -1.94
N ASN A 47 0.40 17.99 -2.16
CA ASN A 47 1.12 18.23 -3.41
C ASN A 47 1.02 17.06 -4.40
N LEU A 48 0.34 15.97 -4.02
CA LEU A 48 0.11 14.81 -4.87
C LEU A 48 -1.31 14.90 -5.45
N GLY A 49 -1.38 15.02 -6.78
CA GLY A 49 -2.65 14.92 -7.49
C GLY A 49 -3.33 13.58 -7.21
N MET A 50 -4.66 13.57 -7.20
CA MET A 50 -5.47 12.37 -6.91
C MET A 50 -5.17 11.23 -7.90
N ASP A 51 -4.85 11.58 -9.14
CA ASP A 51 -4.35 10.73 -10.22
C ASP A 51 -3.01 10.08 -9.87
N ILE A 52 -2.04 10.87 -9.40
CA ILE A 52 -0.73 10.37 -8.97
C ILE A 52 -0.86 9.43 -7.76
N LEU A 53 -1.79 9.70 -6.84
CA LEU A 53 -2.04 8.85 -5.69
C LEU A 53 -2.57 7.46 -6.08
N VAL A 54 -3.46 7.40 -7.07
CA VAL A 54 -3.99 6.11 -7.58
C VAL A 54 -2.88 5.32 -8.27
N GLU A 55 -2.05 5.98 -9.06
CA GLU A 55 -0.93 5.33 -9.75
C GLU A 55 0.13 4.82 -8.77
N LEU A 56 0.46 5.59 -7.73
CA LEU A 56 1.35 5.16 -6.65
C LEU A 56 0.87 3.89 -5.95
N VAL A 57 -0.44 3.78 -5.72
CA VAL A 57 -1.05 2.59 -5.11
C VAL A 57 -0.87 1.38 -6.00
N ASN A 58 -1.22 1.51 -7.28
CA ASN A 58 -1.12 0.41 -8.23
C ASN A 58 0.34 -0.06 -8.36
N LEU A 59 1.28 0.88 -8.46
CA LEU A 59 2.72 0.58 -8.47
C LEU A 59 3.18 -0.11 -7.19
N ASN A 60 2.66 0.29 -6.02
CA ASN A 60 3.00 -0.38 -4.76
C ASN A 60 2.45 -1.81 -4.67
N GLU A 61 1.23 -2.06 -5.15
CA GLU A 61 0.67 -3.41 -5.24
C GLU A 61 1.49 -4.30 -6.19
N GLU A 62 1.83 -3.77 -7.37
CA GLU A 62 2.60 -4.48 -8.37
C GLU A 62 4.03 -4.79 -7.88
N ASN A 63 4.69 -3.82 -7.26
CA ASN A 63 5.99 -4.02 -6.59
C ASN A 63 5.90 -5.09 -5.48
N GLY A 64 4.77 -5.15 -4.78
CA GLY A 64 4.49 -6.21 -3.81
C GLY A 64 4.48 -7.61 -4.46
N LYS A 65 3.74 -7.76 -5.56
CA LYS A 65 3.67 -9.01 -6.34
C LYS A 65 5.03 -9.40 -6.90
N LEU A 66 5.76 -8.43 -7.47
CA LEU A 66 7.10 -8.65 -8.02
C LEU A 66 8.09 -9.15 -6.96
N LYS A 67 8.06 -8.58 -5.75
CA LYS A 67 8.91 -9.04 -4.64
C LYS A 67 8.61 -10.48 -4.22
N THR A 68 7.34 -10.85 -4.15
CA THR A 68 6.94 -12.24 -3.86
C THR A 68 7.43 -13.17 -4.96
N MET A 69 7.15 -12.86 -6.23
CA MET A 69 7.58 -13.67 -7.37
C MET A 69 9.11 -13.83 -7.43
N TYR A 70 9.85 -12.75 -7.19
CA TYR A 70 11.32 -12.80 -7.14
C TYR A 70 11.81 -13.71 -6.00
N THR A 71 11.17 -13.65 -4.84
CA THR A 71 11.53 -14.51 -3.69
C THR A 71 11.30 -15.98 -4.04
N ASP A 72 10.15 -16.31 -4.64
CA ASP A 72 9.83 -17.67 -5.05
C ASP A 72 10.82 -18.20 -6.09
N LEU A 73 11.16 -17.37 -7.08
CA LEU A 73 12.15 -17.70 -8.10
C LEU A 73 13.54 -17.90 -7.50
N TYR A 74 13.96 -17.01 -6.59
CA TYR A 74 15.27 -17.10 -5.94
C TYR A 74 15.38 -18.35 -5.06
N VAL A 75 14.30 -18.72 -4.36
CA VAL A 75 14.25 -19.96 -3.57
C VAL A 75 14.40 -21.19 -4.48
N GLN A 76 13.71 -21.21 -5.62
CA GLN A 76 13.86 -22.30 -6.61
C GLN A 76 15.27 -22.36 -7.18
N TYR A 77 15.83 -21.22 -7.57
CA TYR A 77 17.20 -21.11 -8.08
C TYR A 77 18.22 -21.63 -7.05
N ARG A 78 18.06 -21.26 -5.78
CA ARG A 78 18.93 -21.74 -4.70
C ARG A 78 18.87 -23.26 -4.57
N LYS A 79 17.67 -23.84 -4.52
CA LYS A 79 17.47 -25.30 -4.46
C LYS A 79 18.12 -26.01 -5.64
N LEU A 80 17.93 -25.50 -6.85
CA LEU A 80 18.53 -26.06 -8.06
C LEU A 80 20.06 -26.02 -7.99
N LYS A 81 20.63 -24.90 -7.52
CA LYS A 81 22.07 -24.74 -7.35
C LYS A 81 22.64 -25.66 -6.28
N ASP A 82 21.89 -25.91 -5.20
CA ASP A 82 22.32 -26.83 -4.14
C ASP A 82 22.30 -28.29 -4.64
N LEU A 83 21.26 -28.71 -5.38
CA LEU A 83 21.22 -30.04 -6.02
C LEU A 83 22.39 -30.25 -7.01
N LEU A 84 22.65 -29.28 -7.89
CA LEU A 84 23.74 -29.34 -8.85
C LEU A 84 25.14 -29.36 -8.21
N LYS A 85 25.26 -28.95 -6.94
CA LYS A 85 26.52 -29.03 -6.19
C LYS A 85 26.69 -30.36 -5.47
N GLU A 86 25.62 -31.11 -5.23
CA GLU A 86 25.71 -32.45 -4.64
C GLU A 86 26.00 -33.54 -5.69
N ASP A 87 25.75 -33.27 -6.98
CA ASP A 87 26.00 -34.19 -8.09
C ASP A 87 27.45 -34.19 -8.63
N PHE A 88 28.39 -33.50 -7.96
CA PHE A 88 29.84 -33.49 -8.25
C PHE A 88 30.66 -33.68 -6.98
#